data_AF-A0A6P0L0L7-F1
#
_entry.id   AF-A0A6P0L0L7-F1
#
_cell.length_a   1.000
_cell.length_b   1.000
_cell.length_c   1.000
_cell.angle_alpha   90.00
_cell.angle_beta   90.00
_cell.angle_gamma   90.00
#
_symmetry.space_group_name_H-M   'P 1'
#
loop_
_entity.id
_entity.type
_entity.pdbx_description
1 polymer ?
#
loop_
_entity_poly.entity_id
_entity_poly.type
_entity_poly.pdbx_seq_one_letter_code
_entity_poly.pdbx_strand_id
1 'polypeptide(L)'
;MWVQKPKEKKYSFSSNYYKIFLDIQRRCDFQISFSNFLLYVFFVLQYTIPIFLATIAGITAGSDLLVSFLQEFVSDHQAENIVKFFIFFISLLGTLFGTISATTNPSESYDDAAAFNNKFSEFKINLAIDMRNLELTNAMEEDYLQLLKEKNANLSKLIQEYNQKRSIDKNQVDGLG
;
A
#
# COMPACT_ATOMS: atom_id res chain seq x y z
N MET A 1 0.57 64.11 18.42
CA MET A 1 -0.35 62.94 18.50
C MET A 1 0.41 61.76 17.90
N TRP A 2 1.08 60.96 18.73
CA TRP A 2 1.91 59.84 18.26
C TRP A 2 1.04 58.59 18.16
N VAL A 3 0.74 58.17 16.94
CA VAL A 3 0.02 56.93 16.67
C VAL A 3 0.99 55.77 16.91
N GLN A 4 0.79 55.03 18.00
CA GLN A 4 1.50 53.76 18.22
C GLN A 4 1.09 52.78 17.13
N LYS A 5 2.06 52.33 16.32
CA LYS A 5 1.84 51.20 15.40
C LYS A 5 1.48 49.95 16.21
N PRO A 6 0.51 49.15 15.77
CA PRO A 6 0.17 47.90 16.45
C PRO A 6 1.40 46.98 16.44
N LYS A 7 1.78 46.50 17.62
CA LYS A 7 2.84 45.49 17.77
C LYS A 7 2.42 44.23 17.02
N GLU A 8 3.19 43.85 16.00
CA GLU A 8 3.07 42.52 15.40
C GLU A 8 3.26 41.47 16.51
N LYS A 9 2.20 40.69 16.77
CA LYS A 9 2.29 39.55 17.68
C LYS A 9 3.16 38.50 16.99
N LYS A 10 4.39 38.36 17.46
CA LYS A 10 5.26 37.25 17.08
C LYS A 10 4.67 35.98 17.71
N TYR A 11 4.03 35.15 16.89
CA TYR A 11 3.45 33.87 17.31
C TYR A 11 4.57 32.94 17.78
N SER A 12 4.67 32.75 19.10
CA SER A 12 5.43 31.67 19.71
C SER A 12 4.51 30.46 19.76
N PHE A 13 4.52 29.64 18.71
CA PHE A 13 3.90 28.32 18.74
C PHE A 13 4.43 27.57 19.97
N SER A 14 3.55 27.17 20.90
CA SER A 14 3.93 26.24 21.97
C SER A 14 4.44 24.96 21.31
N SER A 15 5.70 24.59 21.57
CA SER A 15 6.35 23.50 20.85
C SER A 15 5.70 22.13 21.09
N ASN A 16 4.78 22.01 22.05
CA ASN A 16 4.29 20.74 22.54
C ASN A 16 3.13 20.18 21.68
N TYR A 17 2.08 20.96 21.41
CA TYR A 17 1.00 20.51 20.54
C TYR A 17 1.46 20.32 19.09
N TYR A 18 2.42 21.14 18.63
CA TYR A 18 2.97 21.00 17.28
C TYR A 18 3.72 19.68 17.08
N LYS A 19 4.45 19.21 18.10
CA LYS A 19 5.08 17.88 18.07
C LYS A 19 4.05 16.76 17.96
N ILE A 20 2.93 16.86 18.69
CA ILE A 20 1.83 15.89 18.63
C ILE A 20 1.20 15.88 17.24
N PHE A 21 0.92 17.06 16.68
CA PHE A 21 0.42 17.20 15.31
C PHE A 21 1.33 16.50 14.29
N LEU A 22 2.64 16.75 14.35
CA LEU A 22 3.61 16.12 13.46
C LEU A 22 3.67 14.59 13.64
N ASP A 23 3.51 14.08 14.86
CA ASP A 23 3.50 12.64 15.11
C ASP A 23 2.24 11.97 14.51
N ILE A 24 1.06 12.57 14.71
CA ILE A 24 -0.18 12.10 14.09
C ILE A 24 -0.06 12.12 12.56
N GLN A 25 0.48 13.20 12.00
CA GLN A 25 0.68 13.32 10.56
C GLN A 25 1.66 12.26 10.05
N ARG A 26 2.78 12.02 10.74
CA ARG A 26 3.76 10.99 10.37
C ARG A 26 3.15 9.59 10.37
N ARG A 27 2.34 9.26 11.39
CA ARG A 27 1.63 7.97 11.45
C ARG A 27 0.65 7.82 10.28
N CYS A 28 -0.07 8.89 9.93
CA CYS A 28 -0.95 8.90 8.77
C CYS A 28 -0.17 8.73 7.46
N ASP A 29 0.94 9.45 7.28
CA ASP A 29 1.81 9.38 6.11
C ASP A 29 2.40 7.97 5.91
N PHE A 30 2.76 7.29 7.00
CA PHE A 30 3.16 5.89 6.95
C PHE A 30 2.03 5.01 6.40
N GLN A 31 0.80 5.18 6.86
CA GLN A 31 -0.34 4.39 6.38
C GLN A 31 -0.64 4.65 4.90
N ILE A 32 -0.60 5.91 4.45
CA ILE A 32 -0.75 6.26 3.03
C ILE A 32 0.33 5.55 2.19
N SER A 33 1.58 5.66 2.62
CA SER A 33 2.73 5.05 1.92
C SER A 33 2.60 3.53 1.88
N PHE A 34 2.20 2.91 2.99
CA PHE A 34 2.01 1.48 3.09
C PHE A 34 0.83 0.99 2.24
N SER A 35 -0.31 1.70 2.23
CA SER A 35 -1.43 1.39 1.34
C SER A 35 -1.05 1.52 -0.14
N ASN A 36 -0.27 2.54 -0.51
CA ASN A 36 0.26 2.68 -1.87
C ASN A 36 1.19 1.53 -2.25
N PHE A 37 2.07 1.13 -1.34
CA PHE A 37 2.92 -0.05 -1.54
C PHE A 37 2.08 -1.31 -1.81
N LEU A 38 1.04 -1.53 -1.00
CA LEU A 38 0.14 -2.67 -1.19
C LEU A 38 -0.63 -2.61 -2.52
N LEU A 39 -1.03 -1.43 -2.98
CA LEU A 39 -1.65 -1.27 -4.31
C LEU A 39 -0.74 -1.80 -5.42
N TYR A 40 0.55 -1.45 -5.40
CA TYR A 40 1.50 -1.98 -6.38
C TYR A 40 1.64 -3.50 -6.28
N VAL A 41 1.73 -4.04 -5.07
CA VAL A 41 1.84 -5.49 -4.85
C VAL A 41 0.63 -6.22 -5.41
N PHE A 42 -0.58 -5.78 -5.06
CA PHE A 42 -1.81 -6.44 -5.51
C PHE A 42 -2.08 -6.26 -7.00
N PHE A 43 -1.75 -5.10 -7.56
CA PHE A 43 -1.79 -4.89 -9.01
C PHE A 43 -0.87 -5.89 -9.72
N VAL A 44 0.38 -6.02 -9.29
CA VAL A 44 1.32 -6.98 -9.88
C VAL A 44 0.77 -8.40 -9.74
N LEU A 45 0.32 -8.82 -8.55
CA LEU A 45 -0.21 -10.16 -8.33
C LEU A 45 -1.40 -10.48 -9.24
N GLN A 46 -2.32 -9.53 -9.45
CA GLN A 46 -3.49 -9.70 -10.30
C GLN A 46 -3.14 -10.01 -11.77
N TYR A 47 -2.11 -9.34 -12.30
CA TYR A 47 -1.68 -9.54 -13.69
C TYR A 47 -0.60 -10.63 -13.84
N THR A 48 -0.01 -11.07 -12.74
CA THR A 48 1.07 -12.06 -12.76
C THR A 48 0.59 -13.40 -13.31
N ILE A 49 -0.56 -13.93 -12.84
CA ILE A 49 -1.06 -15.24 -13.28
C ILE A 49 -1.33 -15.30 -14.79
N PRO A 50 -2.09 -14.36 -15.40
CA PRO A 50 -2.29 -14.37 -16.85
C PRO A 50 -0.97 -14.33 -17.64
N ILE A 51 0.02 -13.54 -17.19
CA ILE A 51 1.33 -13.45 -17.85
C ILE A 51 2.07 -14.79 -17.78
N PHE A 52 2.10 -15.43 -16.62
CA PHE A 52 2.73 -16.75 -16.46
C PHE A 52 2.03 -17.79 -17.34
N LEU A 53 0.69 -17.84 -17.35
CA LEU A 53 -0.06 -18.78 -18.18
C LEU A 53 0.19 -18.56 -19.67
N ALA A 54 0.18 -17.31 -20.15
CA ALA A 54 0.48 -16.98 -21.54
C ALA A 54 1.92 -17.37 -21.91
N THR A 55 2.87 -17.15 -21.00
CA THR A 55 4.28 -17.50 -21.20
C THR A 55 4.47 -19.02 -21.27
N ILE A 56 3.86 -19.79 -20.36
CA ILE A 56 3.90 -21.26 -20.38
C ILE A 56 3.28 -21.78 -21.68
N ALA A 57 2.10 -21.27 -22.07
CA ALA A 57 1.44 -21.67 -23.31
C ALA A 57 2.30 -21.37 -24.54
N GLY A 58 2.92 -20.18 -24.59
CA GLY A 58 3.81 -19.78 -25.69
C GLY A 58 5.06 -20.65 -25.77
N ILE A 59 5.75 -20.88 -24.66
CA ILE A 59 6.97 -21.71 -24.63
C ILE A 59 6.62 -23.18 -24.95
N THR A 60 5.50 -23.69 -24.45
CA THR A 60 5.09 -25.08 -24.69
C THR A 60 4.68 -25.29 -26.14
N ALA A 61 3.91 -24.37 -26.73
CA ALA A 61 3.50 -24.46 -28.13
C ALA A 61 4.68 -24.24 -29.11
N GLY A 62 5.66 -23.42 -28.73
CA GLY A 62 6.84 -23.10 -29.53
C GLY A 62 8.10 -23.86 -29.13
N SER A 63 7.98 -24.95 -28.36
CA SER A 63 9.14 -25.63 -27.75
C SER A 63 10.14 -26.09 -28.80
N ASP A 64 9.67 -26.65 -29.91
CA ASP A 64 10.52 -27.21 -30.95
C ASP A 64 11.30 -26.11 -31.69
N LEU A 65 10.67 -24.95 -31.87
CA LEU A 65 11.31 -23.78 -32.48
C LEU A 65 12.35 -23.15 -31.55
N LEU A 66 12.07 -23.10 -30.24
CA LEU A 66 13.03 -22.66 -29.21
C LEU A 66 14.23 -23.61 -29.10
N VAL A 67 14.01 -24.92 -29.11
CA VAL A 67 15.09 -25.92 -29.12
C VAL A 67 15.93 -25.74 -30.37
N SER A 68 15.31 -25.66 -31.55
CA SER A 68 16.01 -25.48 -32.83
C SER A 68 16.86 -24.20 -32.86
N PHE A 69 16.36 -23.10 -32.32
CA PHE A 69 17.11 -21.85 -32.20
C PHE A 69 18.32 -21.99 -31.27
N LEU A 70 18.16 -22.65 -30.12
CA LEU A 70 19.25 -22.83 -29.15
C LEU A 70 20.32 -23.79 -29.66
N GLN A 71 19.96 -24.77 -30.49
CA GLN A 71 20.90 -25.68 -31.15
C GLN A 71 21.91 -24.95 -32.05
N GLU A 72 21.64 -23.73 -32.51
CA GLU A 72 22.61 -22.91 -33.24
C GLU A 72 23.81 -22.49 -32.36
N PHE A 73 23.66 -22.53 -31.03
CA PHE A 73 24.64 -22.03 -30.06
C PHE A 73 25.19 -23.10 -29.11
N VAL A 74 24.44 -24.18 -28.87
CA VAL A 74 24.79 -25.26 -27.93
C VAL A 74 24.47 -26.64 -28.52
N SER A 75 24.91 -27.72 -27.87
CA SER A 75 24.60 -29.09 -28.34
C SER A 75 23.11 -29.42 -28.17
N ASP A 76 22.60 -30.35 -28.99
CA ASP A 76 21.20 -30.78 -28.97
C ASP A 76 20.70 -31.16 -27.57
N HIS A 77 21.50 -31.95 -26.85
CA HIS A 77 21.14 -32.37 -25.50
C HIS A 77 21.11 -31.19 -24.51
N GLN A 78 21.99 -30.19 -24.68
CA GLN A 78 21.97 -28.98 -23.87
C GLN A 78 20.77 -28.09 -24.21
N ALA A 79 20.46 -27.89 -25.49
CA ALA A 79 19.32 -27.08 -25.94
C ALA A 79 18.00 -27.62 -25.37
N GLU A 80 17.74 -28.93 -25.48
CA GLU A 80 16.55 -29.55 -24.90
C GLU A 80 16.48 -29.39 -23.38
N ASN A 81 17.59 -29.62 -22.68
CA ASN A 81 17.63 -29.50 -21.22
C ASN A 81 17.37 -28.07 -20.76
N ILE A 82 17.87 -27.07 -21.49
CA ILE A 82 17.62 -25.66 -21.21
C ILE A 82 16.13 -25.33 -21.36
N VAL A 83 15.49 -25.73 -22.46
CA VAL A 83 14.05 -25.47 -22.67
C VAL A 83 13.20 -26.16 -21.61
N LYS A 84 13.49 -27.44 -21.30
CA LYS A 84 12.81 -28.18 -20.22
C LYS A 84 12.98 -27.49 -18.87
N PHE A 85 14.17 -26.98 -18.57
CA PHE A 85 14.44 -26.22 -17.35
C PHE A 85 13.63 -24.92 -17.29
N PHE A 86 13.55 -24.15 -18.38
CA PHE A 86 12.75 -22.93 -18.42
C PHE A 86 11.25 -23.21 -18.21
N ILE A 87 10.70 -24.23 -18.88
CA ILE A 87 9.30 -24.65 -18.69
C ILE A 87 9.06 -25.01 -17.22
N PHE A 88 9.94 -25.83 -16.64
CA PHE A 88 9.84 -26.23 -15.23
C PHE A 88 9.89 -25.01 -14.29
N PHE A 89 10.86 -24.12 -14.49
CA PHE A 89 11.07 -22.96 -13.63
C PHE A 89 9.90 -21.97 -13.68
N ILE A 90 9.42 -21.64 -14.88
CA ILE A 90 8.25 -20.75 -15.06
C ILE A 90 6.98 -21.42 -14.49
N SER A 91 6.83 -22.73 -14.62
CA SER A 91 5.70 -23.46 -14.02
C SER A 91 5.74 -23.40 -12.49
N LEU A 92 6.91 -23.60 -11.88
CA LEU A 92 7.09 -23.49 -10.43
C LEU A 92 6.74 -22.09 -9.92
N LEU A 93 7.24 -21.04 -10.58
CA LEU A 93 6.90 -19.66 -10.25
C LEU A 93 5.39 -19.40 -10.42
N GLY A 94 4.81 -19.84 -11.54
CA GLY A 94 3.37 -19.72 -11.80
C GLY A 94 2.52 -20.37 -10.71
N THR A 95 2.91 -21.55 -10.22
CA THR A 95 2.24 -22.21 -9.09
C THR A 95 2.36 -21.39 -7.81
N LEU A 96 3.55 -20.90 -7.46
CA LEU A 96 3.76 -20.08 -6.25
C LEU A 96 2.90 -18.80 -6.28
N PHE A 97 2.91 -18.07 -7.39
CA PHE A 97 2.08 -16.87 -7.56
C PHE A 97 0.59 -17.21 -7.59
N GLY A 98 0.22 -18.35 -8.18
CA GLY A 98 -1.14 -18.90 -8.14
C GLY A 98 -1.63 -19.12 -6.72
N THR A 99 -0.82 -19.80 -5.89
CA THR A 99 -1.13 -20.04 -4.47
C THR A 99 -1.25 -18.73 -3.70
N ILE A 100 -0.30 -17.80 -3.87
CA ILE A 100 -0.35 -16.49 -3.21
C ILE A 100 -1.64 -15.76 -3.60
N SER A 101 -1.92 -15.63 -4.90
CA SER A 101 -3.12 -14.96 -5.38
C SER A 101 -4.42 -15.60 -4.87
N ALA A 102 -4.49 -16.93 -4.79
CA ALA A 102 -5.66 -17.63 -4.24
C ALA A 102 -5.88 -17.32 -2.76
N THR A 103 -4.80 -17.15 -1.99
CA THR A 103 -4.88 -16.83 -0.55
C THR A 103 -5.08 -15.34 -0.26
N THR A 104 -4.64 -14.44 -1.15
CA THR A 104 -4.67 -13.00 -0.89
C THR A 104 -5.82 -12.26 -1.55
N ASN A 105 -6.60 -12.92 -2.43
CA ASN A 105 -7.62 -12.30 -3.29
C ASN A 105 -7.22 -10.88 -3.76
N PRO A 106 -6.20 -10.76 -4.65
CA PRO A 106 -5.52 -9.50 -4.90
C PRO A 106 -6.44 -8.39 -5.42
N SER A 107 -7.54 -8.70 -6.11
CA SER A 107 -8.50 -7.67 -6.55
C SER A 107 -9.20 -7.01 -5.36
N GLU A 108 -9.73 -7.81 -4.43
CA GLU A 108 -10.41 -7.28 -3.23
C GLU A 108 -9.41 -6.55 -2.33
N SER A 109 -8.22 -7.13 -2.15
CA SER A 109 -7.15 -6.51 -1.38
C SER A 109 -6.63 -5.21 -2.00
N TYR A 110 -6.65 -5.08 -3.34
CA TYR A 110 -6.36 -3.85 -4.06
C TYR A 110 -7.42 -2.79 -3.77
N ASP A 111 -8.70 -3.14 -3.90
CA ASP A 111 -9.82 -2.22 -3.64
C ASP A 111 -9.83 -1.71 -2.20
N ASP A 112 -9.59 -2.59 -1.23
CA ASP A 112 -9.43 -2.21 0.18
C ASP A 112 -8.23 -1.28 0.38
N ALA A 113 -7.07 -1.59 -0.22
CA ALA A 113 -5.90 -0.71 -0.14
C ALA A 113 -6.16 0.68 -0.76
N ALA A 114 -6.90 0.75 -1.86
CA ALA A 114 -7.26 2.00 -2.53
C ALA A 114 -8.23 2.82 -1.67
N ALA A 115 -9.27 2.17 -1.15
CA ALA A 115 -10.26 2.81 -0.30
C ALA A 115 -9.62 3.40 0.96
N PHE A 116 -8.74 2.66 1.63
CA PHE A 116 -8.06 3.16 2.82
C PHE A 116 -6.98 4.20 2.51
N ASN A 117 -6.28 4.11 1.38
CA ASN A 117 -5.37 5.17 0.94
C ASN A 117 -6.11 6.52 0.83
N ASN A 118 -7.30 6.51 0.23
CA ASN A 118 -8.15 7.69 0.13
C ASN A 118 -8.59 8.18 1.51
N LYS A 119 -9.06 7.29 2.40
CA LYS A 119 -9.46 7.66 3.77
C LYS A 119 -8.32 8.28 4.58
N PHE A 120 -7.10 7.75 4.49
CA PHE A 120 -5.95 8.33 5.18
C PHE A 120 -5.56 9.70 4.57
N SER A 121 -5.61 9.83 3.25
CA SER A 121 -5.36 11.11 2.58
C SER A 121 -6.37 12.17 2.99
N GLU A 122 -7.65 11.80 3.05
CA GLU A 122 -8.74 12.67 3.52
C GLU A 122 -8.54 13.05 4.99
N PHE A 123 -8.20 12.09 5.87
CA PHE A 123 -7.88 12.37 7.27
C PHE A 123 -6.75 13.42 7.39
N LYS A 124 -5.67 13.27 6.62
CA LYS A 124 -4.53 14.21 6.62
C LYS A 124 -4.96 15.63 6.22
N ILE A 125 -5.75 15.74 5.16
CA ILE A 125 -6.27 17.03 4.68
C ILE A 125 -7.16 17.67 5.75
N ASN A 126 -8.09 16.91 6.32
CA ASN A 126 -9.01 17.40 7.35
C ASN A 126 -8.25 17.84 8.62
N LEU A 127 -7.24 17.07 9.06
CA LEU A 127 -6.39 17.47 10.18
C LEU A 127 -5.70 18.82 9.93
N ALA A 128 -5.16 19.03 8.71
CA ALA A 128 -4.52 20.30 8.36
C ALA A 128 -5.51 21.47 8.31
N ILE A 129 -6.71 21.26 7.79
CA ILE A 129 -7.78 22.26 7.76
C ILE A 129 -8.19 22.63 9.18
N ASP A 130 -8.43 21.66 10.06
CA ASP A 130 -8.87 21.92 11.43
C ASP A 130 -7.80 22.66 12.25
N MET A 131 -6.54 22.30 12.09
CA MET A 131 -5.42 23.04 12.69
C MET A 131 -5.40 24.50 12.23
N ARG A 132 -5.57 24.74 10.92
CA ARG A 132 -5.60 26.10 10.36
C ARG A 132 -6.81 26.90 10.86
N ASN A 133 -7.96 26.25 11.03
CA ASN A 133 -9.16 26.91 11.55
C ASN A 133 -8.94 27.39 12.99
N LEU A 134 -8.28 26.60 13.85
CA LEU A 134 -7.92 27.02 15.21
C LEU A 134 -6.88 28.16 15.22
N GLU A 135 -5.95 28.17 14.26
CA GLU A 135 -4.99 29.28 14.10
C GLU A 135 -5.71 30.60 13.78
N LEU A 136 -6.74 30.54 12.94
CA LEU A 136 -7.52 31.71 12.54
C LEU A 136 -8.39 32.28 13.67
N THR A 137 -8.78 31.46 14.66
CA THR A 137 -9.64 31.89 15.77
C THR A 137 -8.88 32.37 17.01
N ASN A 138 -7.54 32.42 16.97
CA ASN A 138 -6.68 32.63 18.15
C ASN A 138 -7.06 31.67 19.31
N ALA A 139 -7.31 30.40 18.98
CA ALA A 139 -7.70 29.38 19.94
C ALA A 139 -6.65 29.20 21.06
N MET A 140 -7.11 28.74 22.22
CA MET A 140 -6.25 28.44 23.37
C MET A 140 -5.49 27.13 23.13
N GLU A 141 -4.36 26.92 23.81
CA GLU A 141 -3.56 25.70 23.65
C GLU A 141 -4.36 24.42 23.97
N GLU A 142 -5.28 24.51 24.94
CA GLU A 142 -6.19 23.44 25.30
C GLU A 142 -7.08 23.00 24.13
N ASP A 143 -7.52 23.93 23.28
CA ASP A 143 -8.36 23.65 22.11
C ASP A 143 -7.58 22.82 21.08
N TYR A 144 -6.30 23.15 20.86
CA TYR A 144 -5.41 22.36 19.99
C TYR A 144 -5.19 20.95 20.56
N LEU A 145 -4.92 20.84 21.85
CA LEU A 145 -4.70 19.53 22.49
C LEU A 145 -5.95 18.66 22.45
N GLN A 146 -7.13 19.25 22.62
CA GLN A 146 -8.40 18.54 22.51
C GLN A 146 -8.63 18.03 21.07
N LEU A 147 -8.45 18.89 20.06
CA LEU A 147 -8.53 18.50 18.65
C LEU A 147 -7.56 17.36 18.34
N LEU A 148 -6.29 17.50 18.72
CA LEU A 148 -5.26 16.50 18.42
C LEU A 148 -5.53 15.17 19.12
N LYS A 149 -6.08 15.18 20.35
CA LYS A 149 -6.50 13.97 21.05
C LYS A 149 -7.63 13.26 20.29
N GLU A 150 -8.63 14.00 19.84
CA GLU A 150 -9.73 13.45 19.03
C GLU A 150 -9.22 12.87 17.70
N LYS A 151 -8.41 13.63 16.96
CA LYS A 151 -7.85 13.19 15.67
C LYS A 151 -6.94 11.98 15.82
N ASN A 152 -6.16 11.89 16.90
CA ASN A 152 -5.36 10.70 17.19
C ASN A 152 -6.24 9.45 17.43
N ALA A 153 -7.37 9.60 18.14
CA ALA A 153 -8.32 8.52 18.36
C ALA A 153 -8.96 8.06 17.04
N ASN A 154 -9.39 9.03 16.21
CA ASN A 154 -9.96 8.76 14.90
C ASN A 154 -8.96 8.06 13.97
N LEU A 155 -7.70 8.50 13.91
CA LEU A 155 -6.65 7.83 13.14
C LEU A 155 -6.43 6.39 13.64
N SER A 156 -6.39 6.19 14.96
CA SER A 156 -6.18 4.86 15.54
C SER A 156 -7.33 3.91 15.19
N LYS A 157 -8.57 4.40 15.20
CA LYS A 157 -9.75 3.65 14.74
C LYS A 157 -9.64 3.30 13.25
N LEU A 158 -9.27 4.28 12.41
CA LEU A 158 -9.11 4.06 10.97
C LEU A 158 -8.01 3.02 10.66
N ILE A 159 -6.90 3.04 11.39
CA ILE A 159 -5.84 2.03 11.31
C ILE A 159 -6.37 0.65 11.73
N GLN A 160 -7.15 0.58 12.80
CA GLN A 160 -7.73 -0.67 13.27
C GLN A 160 -8.70 -1.26 12.24
N GLU A 161 -9.59 -0.44 11.67
CA GLU A 161 -10.49 -0.84 10.59
C GLU A 161 -9.70 -1.37 9.38
N TYR A 162 -8.61 -0.70 9.01
CA TYR A 162 -7.75 -1.14 7.91
C TYR A 162 -7.06 -2.47 8.20
N ASN A 163 -6.55 -2.64 9.43
CA ASN A 163 -5.91 -3.89 9.86
C ASN A 163 -6.91 -5.06 9.90
N GLN A 164 -8.15 -4.82 10.31
CA GLN A 164 -9.21 -5.84 10.32
C GLN A 164 -9.57 -6.28 8.91
N LYS A 165 -9.71 -5.34 7.98
CA LYS A 165 -9.99 -5.63 6.57
C LYS A 165 -8.90 -6.43 5.88
N ARG A 166 -7.63 -6.13 6.20
CA ARG A 166 -6.47 -6.88 5.70
C ARG A 166 -6.20 -8.18 6.44
N SER A 167 -6.75 -8.36 7.63
CA SER A 167 -6.60 -9.62 8.35
C SER A 167 -7.38 -10.67 7.59
N ILE A 168 -6.68 -11.69 7.10
CA ILE A 168 -7.30 -12.89 6.55
C ILE A 168 -8.35 -13.33 7.57
N ASP A 169 -9.61 -13.40 7.16
CA ASP A 169 -10.69 -13.90 7.99
C ASP A 169 -10.27 -15.31 8.43
N LYS A 170 -9.99 -15.48 9.73
CA LYS A 170 -9.57 -16.78 10.30
C LYS A 170 -10.59 -17.88 9.97
N ASN A 171 -11.82 -17.51 9.64
CA ASN A 171 -12.90 -18.41 9.26
C ASN A 171 -12.74 -19.06 7.88
N GLN A 172 -11.80 -18.64 7.02
CA GLN A 172 -11.50 -19.37 5.77
C GLN A 172 -10.63 -20.61 5.99
N VAL A 173 -9.95 -20.73 7.14
CA VAL A 173 -9.14 -21.92 7.47
C VAL A 173 -9.98 -23.01 8.15
N ASP A 174 -11.09 -22.65 8.78
CA ASP A 174 -12.01 -23.58 9.46
C ASP A 174 -13.12 -24.15 8.54
N GLY A 175 -13.11 -23.80 7.25
CA GLY A 175 -14.09 -24.24 6.24
C GLY A 175 -13.76 -25.56 5.52
N LEU A 176 -12.68 -26.23 5.88
CA LEU A 176 -12.35 -27.58 5.42
C LEU A 176 -12.56 -28.56 6.57
N GLY A 177 -13.83 -28.98 6.71
CA GLY A 177 -14.19 -30.18 7.47
C GLY A 177 -13.72 -31.47 6.79
#